data_AF-A0A6L7XA63-F1
#
_entry.id   AF-A0A6L7XA63-F1
#
_cell.length_a   1.000
_cell.length_b   1.000
_cell.length_c   1.000
_cell.angle_alpha   90.00
_cell.angle_beta   90.00
_cell.angle_gamma   90.00
#
_symmetry.space_group_name_H-M   'P 1'
#
loop_
_entity.id
_entity.type
_entity.pdbx_description
1 polymer ?
#
loop_
_entity_poly.entity_id
_entity_poly.type
_entity_poly.pdbx_seq_one_letter_code
_entity_poly.pdbx_strand_id
1 'polypeptide(L)'
;MVRWALDRAVRSLNRGGTLEQALRVDQDTENVPGWPDIAATLLDKIDKCELFVADLTPVNGPEPGSRLTPNPNVMLELGYALATGMKRARIVCVVNAAYLPEGDPSNLPFDVRGSRPLVFSLDDPETRGVQNGGEDSVRSGAREKLARELERALGDALDAVEAERDRRILGVTAHLAADGQGNFQVALQLRNAVPFQVKYLVTEPAGNLVSGLMMAPHPVDPKGKALIRFPSQTLKPLTGGYEF
;
A
#
# COMPACT_ATOMS: atom_id res chain seq x y z
N MET A 1 -14.53 -2.30 -19.77
CA MET A 1 -15.49 -2.57 -18.67
C MET A 1 -14.89 -2.19 -17.34
N VAL A 2 -13.80 -2.87 -16.96
CA VAL A 2 -13.06 -2.69 -15.70
C VAL A 2 -12.64 -1.25 -15.47
N ARG A 3 -11.99 -0.59 -16.44
CA ARG A 3 -11.54 0.81 -16.28
C ARG A 3 -12.66 1.77 -15.84
N TRP A 4 -13.81 1.73 -16.48
CA TRP A 4 -14.96 2.57 -16.12
C TRP A 4 -15.44 2.30 -14.70
N ALA A 5 -15.53 1.02 -14.33
CA ALA A 5 -15.98 0.61 -13.00
C ALA A 5 -14.98 1.05 -11.91
N LEU A 6 -13.69 0.95 -12.20
CA LEU A 6 -12.60 1.41 -11.34
C LEU A 6 -12.64 2.93 -11.15
N ASP A 7 -12.78 3.71 -12.24
CA ASP A 7 -12.92 5.17 -12.17
C ASP A 7 -14.16 5.57 -11.34
N ARG A 8 -15.28 4.85 -11.50
CA ARG A 8 -16.51 5.09 -10.75
C ARG A 8 -16.35 4.79 -9.26
N ALA A 9 -15.67 3.70 -8.91
CA ALA A 9 -15.37 3.28 -7.55
C ALA A 9 -14.44 4.29 -6.86
N VAL A 10 -13.32 4.64 -7.49
CA VAL A 10 -12.35 5.63 -6.98
C VAL A 10 -13.01 6.99 -6.77
N ARG A 11 -13.85 7.45 -7.70
CA ARG A 11 -14.64 8.68 -7.51
C ARG A 11 -15.58 8.61 -6.30
N SER A 12 -16.12 7.44 -6.00
CA SER A 12 -16.99 7.25 -4.84
C SER A 12 -16.20 7.34 -3.54
N LEU A 13 -15.09 6.60 -3.45
CA LEU A 13 -14.18 6.59 -2.29
C LEU A 13 -13.62 7.98 -1.97
N ASN A 14 -13.25 8.74 -3.01
CA ASN A 14 -12.72 10.09 -2.83
C ASN A 14 -13.76 11.11 -2.29
N ARG A 15 -15.07 10.82 -2.27
CA ARG A 15 -16.07 11.78 -1.75
C ARG A 15 -15.96 12.03 -0.25
N GLY A 16 -15.38 11.10 0.50
CA GLY A 16 -15.20 11.22 1.95
C GLY A 16 -13.77 11.60 2.38
N GLY A 17 -12.83 11.71 1.43
CA GLY A 17 -11.40 11.87 1.71
C GLY A 17 -10.89 13.31 1.60
N THR A 18 -9.70 13.54 2.14
CA THR A 18 -8.93 14.78 1.92
C THR A 18 -8.20 14.75 0.57
N LEU A 19 -7.77 15.91 0.06
CA LEU A 19 -7.03 15.98 -1.22
C LEU A 19 -5.72 15.16 -1.18
N GLU A 20 -5.08 15.08 -0.02
CA GLU A 20 -3.83 14.34 0.22
C GLU A 20 -4.03 12.82 0.20
N GLN A 21 -5.24 12.35 0.51
CA GLN A 21 -5.62 10.94 0.51
C GLN A 21 -6.35 10.53 -0.78
N ALA A 22 -6.52 11.46 -1.73
CA ALA A 22 -7.29 11.21 -2.94
C ALA A 22 -6.62 10.15 -3.82
N LEU A 23 -7.33 9.04 -4.05
CA LEU A 23 -6.92 7.96 -4.91
C LEU A 23 -6.93 8.41 -6.37
N ARG A 24 -5.94 7.97 -7.14
CA ARG A 24 -5.83 8.24 -8.57
C ARG A 24 -5.61 6.91 -9.28
N VAL A 25 -6.39 6.70 -10.34
CA VAL A 25 -6.17 5.57 -11.24
C VAL A 25 -5.06 5.96 -12.21
N ASP A 26 -4.03 5.13 -12.32
CA ASP A 26 -2.92 5.28 -13.25
C ASP A 26 -2.77 3.97 -14.04
N GLN A 27 -2.42 4.07 -15.33
CA GLN A 27 -2.26 2.94 -16.24
C GLN A 27 -1.22 3.27 -17.32
N ASP A 28 -0.59 2.24 -17.90
CA ASP A 28 0.30 2.35 -19.05
C ASP A 28 1.37 3.45 -18.85
N THR A 29 1.62 4.23 -19.89
CA THR A 29 2.50 5.41 -19.88
C THR A 29 1.72 6.72 -19.70
N GLU A 30 0.48 6.66 -19.19
CA GLU A 30 -0.33 7.85 -18.96
C GLU A 30 0.43 8.87 -18.08
N ASN A 31 0.33 10.16 -18.41
CA ASN A 31 1.02 11.27 -17.74
C ASN A 31 2.57 11.23 -17.83
N VAL A 32 3.16 10.42 -18.71
CA VAL A 32 4.62 10.41 -18.96
C VAL A 32 4.93 10.99 -20.35
N PRO A 33 5.59 12.15 -20.46
CA PRO A 33 5.83 12.81 -21.75
C PRO A 33 6.95 12.15 -22.57
N GLY A 34 6.87 12.31 -23.89
CA GLY A 34 7.94 11.92 -24.82
C GLY A 34 7.89 10.43 -25.22
N TRP A 35 9.07 9.81 -25.32
CA TRP A 35 9.23 8.39 -25.65
C TRP A 35 9.83 7.66 -24.44
N PRO A 36 9.02 7.36 -23.42
CA PRO A 36 9.50 6.69 -22.21
C PRO A 36 9.83 5.23 -22.50
N ASP A 37 10.75 4.68 -21.69
CA ASP A 37 10.88 3.23 -21.57
C ASP A 37 9.62 2.68 -20.90
N ILE A 38 8.80 1.99 -21.69
CA ILE A 38 7.47 1.52 -21.28
C ILE A 38 7.60 0.56 -20.08
N ALA A 39 8.53 -0.39 -20.15
CA ALA A 39 8.68 -1.40 -19.11
C ALA A 39 9.17 -0.77 -17.81
N ALA A 40 10.23 0.04 -17.87
CA ALA A 40 10.76 0.72 -16.68
C ALA A 40 9.71 1.64 -16.03
N THR A 41 8.91 2.34 -16.86
CA THR A 41 7.84 3.23 -16.38
C THR A 41 6.75 2.45 -15.65
N LEU A 42 6.30 1.33 -16.20
CA LEU A 42 5.27 0.49 -15.58
C LEU A 42 5.75 -0.07 -14.23
N LEU A 43 6.98 -0.58 -14.18
CA LEU A 43 7.54 -1.11 -12.92
C LEU A 43 7.69 -0.01 -11.85
N ASP A 44 8.15 1.18 -12.23
CA ASP A 44 8.24 2.34 -11.32
C ASP A 44 6.85 2.78 -10.81
N LYS A 45 5.83 2.76 -11.67
CA LYS A 45 4.44 3.02 -11.26
C LYS A 45 3.92 1.99 -10.27
N ILE A 46 4.24 0.71 -10.48
CA ILE A 46 3.87 -0.37 -9.55
C ILE A 46 4.56 -0.22 -8.20
N ASP A 47 5.85 0.16 -8.18
CA ASP A 47 6.59 0.39 -6.94
C ASP A 47 6.03 1.56 -6.12
N LYS A 48 5.42 2.54 -6.79
CA LYS A 48 4.87 3.74 -6.16
C LYS A 48 3.38 3.63 -5.83
N CYS A 49 2.67 2.63 -6.33
CA CYS A 49 1.24 2.53 -6.10
C CYS A 49 0.93 1.90 -4.73
N GLU A 50 -0.16 2.35 -4.09
CA GLU A 50 -0.62 1.76 -2.82
C GLU A 50 -1.40 0.47 -3.03
N LEU A 51 -2.10 0.38 -4.16
CA LEU A 51 -2.98 -0.72 -4.54
C LEU A 51 -2.73 -1.10 -6.00
N PHE A 52 -2.86 -2.38 -6.31
CA PHE A 52 -2.75 -2.90 -7.67
C PHE A 52 -4.04 -3.62 -8.07
N VAL A 53 -4.58 -3.33 -9.26
CA VAL A 53 -5.78 -3.99 -9.80
C VAL A 53 -5.38 -4.84 -11.00
N ALA A 54 -5.56 -6.16 -10.89
CA ALA A 54 -5.16 -7.11 -11.93
C ALA A 54 -6.38 -7.64 -12.68
N ASP A 55 -6.47 -7.39 -13.99
CA ASP A 55 -7.46 -8.04 -14.86
C ASP A 55 -6.99 -9.42 -15.31
N LEU A 56 -7.57 -10.44 -14.70
CA LEU A 56 -7.24 -11.85 -14.93
C LEU A 56 -8.10 -12.49 -16.02
N THR A 57 -8.86 -11.70 -16.79
CA THR A 57 -9.66 -12.21 -17.91
C THR A 57 -8.76 -12.90 -18.94
N PRO A 58 -8.97 -14.19 -19.26
CA PRO A 58 -8.17 -14.89 -20.25
C PRO A 58 -8.26 -14.25 -21.64
N VAL A 59 -7.12 -14.12 -22.32
CA VAL A 59 -7.04 -13.52 -23.67
C VAL A 59 -7.12 -14.55 -24.79
N ASN A 60 -6.92 -15.83 -24.47
CA ASN A 60 -6.89 -16.92 -25.45
C ASN A 60 -8.20 -17.72 -25.54
N GLY A 61 -9.30 -17.18 -25.00
CA GLY A 61 -10.66 -17.73 -25.10
C GLY A 61 -10.85 -19.08 -24.37
N PRO A 62 -12.11 -19.49 -24.08
CA PRO A 62 -12.41 -20.74 -23.40
C PRO A 62 -12.37 -21.96 -24.35
N GLU A 63 -11.40 -22.03 -25.26
CA GLU A 63 -11.32 -23.16 -26.20
C GLU A 63 -11.01 -24.48 -25.46
N PRO A 64 -11.74 -25.58 -25.74
CA PRO A 64 -11.48 -26.87 -25.13
C PRO A 64 -10.04 -27.33 -25.36
N GLY A 65 -9.33 -27.66 -24.28
CA GLY A 65 -7.94 -28.13 -24.32
C GLY A 65 -6.88 -27.03 -24.30
N SER A 66 -7.27 -25.75 -24.41
CA SER A 66 -6.35 -24.63 -24.27
C SER A 66 -6.04 -24.34 -22.81
N ARG A 67 -4.75 -24.14 -22.49
CA ARG A 67 -4.34 -23.60 -21.19
C ARG A 67 -4.66 -22.12 -21.17
N LEU A 68 -5.71 -21.73 -20.44
CA LEU A 68 -6.09 -20.33 -20.29
C LEU A 68 -4.92 -19.50 -19.77
N THR A 69 -4.77 -18.29 -20.30
CA THR A 69 -3.82 -17.32 -19.81
C THR A 69 -4.44 -15.93 -19.80
N PRO A 70 -4.40 -15.21 -18.66
CA PRO A 70 -4.57 -13.77 -18.65
C PRO A 70 -3.52 -13.10 -19.52
N ASN A 71 -3.68 -11.79 -19.77
CA ASN A 71 -2.68 -11.01 -20.49
C ASN A 71 -1.29 -11.20 -19.84
N PRO A 72 -0.27 -11.66 -20.58
CA PRO A 72 1.07 -11.88 -20.04
C PRO A 72 1.69 -10.64 -19.39
N ASN A 73 1.37 -9.44 -19.86
CA ASN A 73 1.84 -8.19 -19.27
C ASN A 73 1.29 -8.02 -17.85
N VAL A 74 -0.02 -8.23 -17.67
CA VAL A 74 -0.65 -8.19 -16.33
C VAL A 74 -0.05 -9.25 -15.40
N MET A 75 0.26 -10.43 -15.92
CA MET A 75 0.90 -11.49 -15.13
C MET A 75 2.32 -11.11 -14.69
N LEU A 76 3.09 -10.45 -15.56
CA LEU A 76 4.43 -9.94 -15.24
C LEU A 76 4.36 -8.83 -14.20
N GLU A 77 3.45 -7.87 -14.35
CA GLU A 77 3.22 -6.76 -13.42
C GLU A 77 2.79 -7.27 -12.04
N LEU A 78 1.85 -8.23 -12.00
CA LEU A 78 1.41 -8.88 -10.77
C LEU A 78 2.57 -9.62 -10.08
N GLY A 79 3.37 -10.34 -10.86
CA GLY A 79 4.57 -11.02 -10.37
C GLY A 79 5.58 -10.04 -9.77
N TYR A 80 5.81 -8.91 -10.44
CA TYR A 80 6.70 -7.85 -9.97
C TYR A 80 6.19 -7.22 -8.67
N ALA A 81 4.90 -6.83 -8.60
CA ALA A 81 4.29 -6.27 -7.39
C ALA A 81 4.48 -7.18 -6.17
N LEU A 82 4.26 -8.49 -6.35
CA LEU A 82 4.47 -9.49 -5.29
C LEU A 82 5.96 -9.60 -4.90
N ALA A 83 6.86 -9.57 -5.89
CA ALA A 83 8.30 -9.68 -5.67
C ALA A 83 8.90 -8.47 -4.94
N THR A 84 8.39 -7.25 -5.18
CA THR A 84 8.85 -6.03 -4.50
C THR A 84 8.23 -5.84 -3.11
N GLY A 85 7.42 -6.79 -2.67
CA GLY A 85 6.90 -6.86 -1.30
C GLY A 85 5.49 -6.28 -1.13
N MET A 86 4.79 -5.96 -2.23
CA MET A 86 3.37 -5.64 -2.15
C MET A 86 2.61 -6.86 -1.62
N LYS A 87 1.90 -6.66 -0.51
CA LYS A 87 1.10 -7.73 0.10
C LYS A 87 -0.13 -8.00 -0.76
N ARG A 88 -0.52 -9.27 -0.85
CA ARG A 88 -1.75 -9.70 -1.53
C ARG A 88 -3.01 -8.94 -1.08
N ALA A 89 -3.06 -8.48 0.17
CA ALA A 89 -4.16 -7.66 0.68
C ALA A 89 -4.30 -6.28 -0.01
N ARG A 90 -3.26 -5.80 -0.70
CA ARG A 90 -3.26 -4.56 -1.50
C ARG A 90 -3.59 -4.82 -2.98
N ILE A 91 -3.83 -6.07 -3.36
CA ILE A 91 -4.05 -6.48 -4.75
C ILE A 91 -5.50 -6.90 -4.92
N VAL A 92 -6.21 -6.24 -5.83
CA VAL A 92 -7.59 -6.58 -6.20
C VAL A 92 -7.57 -7.24 -7.57
N CYS A 93 -7.86 -8.53 -7.63
CA CYS A 93 -7.99 -9.24 -8.90
C CYS A 93 -9.43 -9.16 -9.40
N VAL A 94 -9.62 -9.02 -10.71
CA VAL A 94 -10.93 -9.08 -11.37
C VAL A 94 -10.89 -10.08 -12.51
N VAL A 95 -12.02 -10.71 -12.82
CA VAL A 95 -12.13 -11.64 -13.94
C VAL A 95 -13.50 -11.56 -14.59
N ASN A 96 -13.53 -11.59 -15.93
CA ASN A 96 -14.75 -11.77 -16.69
C ASN A 96 -15.05 -13.27 -16.87
N ALA A 97 -16.07 -13.77 -16.18
CA ALA A 97 -16.52 -15.16 -16.25
C ALA A 97 -16.99 -15.59 -17.64
N ALA A 98 -17.40 -14.67 -18.51
CA ALA A 98 -17.75 -14.98 -19.90
C ALA A 98 -16.58 -15.62 -20.69
N TYR A 99 -15.34 -15.44 -20.21
CA TYR A 99 -14.11 -15.96 -20.83
C TYR A 99 -13.54 -17.18 -20.09
N LEU A 100 -14.30 -17.74 -19.14
CA LEU A 100 -13.93 -18.94 -18.40
C LEU A 100 -14.85 -20.10 -18.79
N PRO A 101 -14.34 -21.34 -18.86
CA PRO A 101 -15.16 -22.54 -18.94
C PRO A 101 -16.19 -22.55 -17.80
N GLU A 102 -17.47 -22.68 -18.17
CA GLU A 102 -18.61 -22.69 -17.24
C GLU A 102 -18.71 -21.45 -16.32
N GLY A 103 -17.96 -20.38 -16.64
CA GLY A 103 -17.86 -19.20 -15.79
C GLY A 103 -17.13 -19.43 -14.47
N ASP A 104 -16.39 -20.53 -14.30
CA ASP A 104 -15.78 -20.90 -13.02
C ASP A 104 -14.33 -20.36 -12.88
N PRO A 105 -14.06 -19.48 -11.89
CA PRO A 105 -12.71 -18.97 -11.58
C PRO A 105 -11.68 -20.05 -11.23
N SER A 106 -12.09 -21.26 -10.87
CA SER A 106 -11.17 -22.37 -10.60
C SER A 106 -10.32 -22.74 -11.84
N ASN A 107 -10.82 -22.41 -13.04
CA ASN A 107 -10.13 -22.59 -14.32
C ASN A 107 -8.97 -21.62 -14.55
N LEU A 108 -8.79 -20.61 -13.69
CA LEU A 108 -7.63 -19.72 -13.77
C LEU A 108 -6.29 -20.50 -13.64
N PRO A 109 -5.19 -19.97 -14.21
CA PRO A 109 -3.85 -20.55 -14.05
C PRO A 109 -3.47 -20.75 -12.59
N PHE A 110 -2.65 -21.76 -12.30
CA PHE A 110 -2.28 -22.11 -10.93
C PHE A 110 -1.66 -20.93 -10.17
N ASP A 111 -0.94 -20.04 -10.85
CA ASP A 111 -0.31 -18.84 -10.28
C ASP A 111 -1.32 -17.87 -9.63
N VAL A 112 -2.53 -17.79 -10.18
CA VAL A 112 -3.58 -16.83 -9.76
C VAL A 112 -4.88 -17.50 -9.34
N ARG A 113 -4.98 -18.83 -9.37
CA ARG A 113 -6.17 -19.58 -8.94
C ARG A 113 -6.58 -19.28 -7.49
N GLY A 114 -5.59 -19.02 -6.63
CA GLY A 114 -5.82 -18.66 -5.22
C GLY A 114 -6.16 -17.18 -4.98
N SER A 115 -6.28 -16.36 -6.03
CA SER A 115 -6.43 -14.90 -5.90
C SER A 115 -7.80 -14.42 -5.43
N ARG A 116 -8.85 -15.27 -5.52
CA ARG A 116 -10.25 -14.92 -5.19
C ARG A 116 -10.70 -13.62 -5.89
N PRO A 117 -10.69 -13.59 -7.23
CA PRO A 117 -10.99 -12.37 -7.97
C PRO A 117 -12.44 -11.95 -7.80
N LEU A 118 -12.71 -10.65 -7.99
CA LEU A 118 -14.07 -10.17 -8.24
C LEU A 118 -14.53 -10.70 -9.60
N VAL A 119 -15.71 -11.32 -9.62
CA VAL A 119 -16.23 -11.99 -10.80
C VAL A 119 -17.37 -11.18 -11.38
N PHE A 120 -17.18 -10.69 -12.60
CA PHE A 120 -18.27 -10.15 -13.41
C PHE A 120 -18.48 -11.02 -14.64
N SER A 121 -19.62 -10.90 -15.30
CA SER A 121 -19.86 -11.55 -16.59
C SER A 121 -20.38 -10.53 -17.58
N LEU A 122 -19.70 -10.43 -18.71
CA LEU A 122 -20.16 -9.68 -19.86
C LEU A 122 -19.58 -10.33 -21.13
N ASP A 123 -20.44 -10.95 -21.92
CA ASP A 123 -20.05 -11.49 -23.23
C ASP A 123 -19.67 -10.37 -24.20
N ASP A 124 -19.06 -10.76 -25.31
CA ASP A 124 -18.74 -9.84 -26.40
C ASP A 124 -20.01 -9.08 -26.87
N PRO A 125 -19.94 -7.75 -27.11
CA PRO A 125 -21.07 -6.99 -27.63
C PRO A 125 -21.74 -7.60 -28.87
N GLU A 126 -20.96 -8.20 -29.78
CA GLU A 126 -21.48 -8.85 -30.98
C GLU A 126 -22.35 -10.05 -30.62
N THR A 127 -21.88 -10.90 -29.69
CA THR A 127 -22.64 -12.05 -29.16
C THR A 127 -23.95 -11.63 -28.49
N ARG A 128 -23.99 -10.42 -27.92
CA ARG A 128 -25.18 -9.86 -27.26
C ARG A 128 -26.09 -9.09 -28.23
N GLY A 129 -25.78 -9.07 -29.52
CA GLY A 129 -26.58 -8.38 -30.54
C GLY A 129 -26.53 -6.85 -30.44
N VAL A 130 -25.52 -6.30 -29.78
CA VAL A 130 -25.37 -4.85 -29.58
C VAL A 130 -24.58 -4.27 -30.74
N GLN A 131 -25.23 -3.44 -31.56
CA GLN A 131 -24.56 -2.68 -32.61
C GLN A 131 -23.61 -1.63 -31.99
N ASN A 132 -22.51 -1.32 -32.70
CA ASN A 132 -21.57 -0.29 -32.26
C ASN A 132 -22.28 1.05 -31.98
N GLY A 133 -22.19 1.53 -30.73
CA GLY A 133 -22.82 2.78 -30.28
C GLY A 133 -24.27 2.65 -29.79
N GLY A 134 -24.86 1.45 -29.79
CA GLY A 134 -26.19 1.20 -29.23
C GLY A 134 -26.25 1.25 -27.70
N GLU A 135 -27.43 1.52 -27.14
CA GLU A 135 -27.67 1.42 -25.70
C GLU A 135 -27.57 -0.04 -25.24
N ASP A 136 -26.76 -0.26 -24.20
CA ASP A 136 -26.44 -1.58 -23.68
C ASP A 136 -26.75 -1.61 -22.17
N SER A 137 -28.02 -1.90 -21.85
CA SER A 137 -28.52 -1.93 -20.47
C SER A 137 -27.87 -3.04 -19.65
N VAL A 138 -27.55 -4.18 -20.28
CA VAL A 138 -26.83 -5.30 -19.66
C VAL A 138 -25.43 -4.86 -19.24
N ARG A 139 -24.66 -4.25 -20.16
CA ARG A 139 -23.35 -3.68 -19.84
C ARG A 139 -23.45 -2.59 -18.79
N SER A 140 -24.49 -1.77 -18.84
CA SER A 140 -24.72 -0.70 -17.87
C SER A 140 -24.99 -1.23 -16.46
N GLY A 141 -25.82 -2.27 -16.31
CA GLY A 141 -26.04 -2.94 -15.03
C GLY A 141 -24.78 -3.65 -14.52
N ALA A 142 -24.09 -4.38 -15.39
CA ALA A 142 -22.87 -5.12 -15.04
C ALA A 142 -21.72 -4.19 -14.61
N ARG A 143 -21.49 -3.06 -15.31
CA ARG A 143 -20.45 -2.10 -14.94
C ARG A 143 -20.75 -1.41 -13.60
N GLU A 144 -22.02 -1.12 -13.31
CA GLU A 144 -22.44 -0.52 -12.04
C GLU A 144 -22.31 -1.52 -10.88
N LYS A 145 -22.63 -2.79 -11.12
CA LYS A 145 -22.41 -3.85 -10.13
C LYS A 145 -20.91 -4.01 -9.84
N LEU A 146 -20.09 -4.13 -10.88
CA LEU A 146 -18.63 -4.23 -10.74
C LEU A 146 -18.04 -2.99 -10.05
N ALA A 147 -18.56 -1.79 -10.32
CA ALA A 147 -18.10 -0.57 -9.65
C ALA A 147 -18.35 -0.62 -8.13
N ARG A 148 -19.51 -1.11 -7.68
CA ARG A 148 -19.80 -1.28 -6.25
C ARG A 148 -18.92 -2.33 -5.59
N GLU A 149 -18.65 -3.44 -6.29
CA GLU A 149 -17.76 -4.49 -5.79
C GLU A 149 -16.30 -4.00 -5.69
N LEU A 150 -15.84 -3.26 -6.70
CA LEU A 150 -14.52 -2.60 -6.68
C LEU A 150 -14.43 -1.56 -5.57
N GLU A 151 -15.44 -0.72 -5.38
CA GLU A 151 -15.48 0.27 -4.29
C GLU A 151 -15.28 -0.40 -2.93
N ARG A 152 -16.00 -1.50 -2.66
CA ARG A 152 -15.84 -2.26 -1.43
C ARG A 152 -14.45 -2.88 -1.30
N ALA A 153 -13.99 -3.59 -2.34
CA ALA A 153 -12.71 -4.29 -2.30
C ALA A 153 -11.51 -3.34 -2.16
N LEU A 154 -11.57 -2.17 -2.83
CA LEU A 154 -10.57 -1.13 -2.69
C LEU A 154 -10.61 -0.52 -1.28
N GLY A 155 -11.80 -0.28 -0.71
CA GLY A 155 -11.95 0.13 0.69
C GLY A 155 -11.28 -0.83 1.67
N ASP A 156 -11.59 -2.13 1.57
CA ASP A 156 -10.98 -3.17 2.40
C ASP A 156 -9.44 -3.22 2.24
N ALA A 157 -8.95 -2.99 1.02
CA ALA A 157 -7.51 -2.95 0.73
C ALA A 157 -6.83 -1.70 1.30
N LEU A 158 -7.51 -0.54 1.29
CA LEU A 158 -7.02 0.70 1.91
C LEU A 158 -6.93 0.56 3.43
N ASP A 159 -7.93 -0.03 4.07
CA ASP A 159 -7.89 -0.32 5.51
C ASP A 159 -6.68 -1.18 5.86
N ALA A 160 -6.32 -2.14 5.00
CA ALA A 160 -5.13 -2.96 5.17
C ALA A 160 -3.82 -2.18 4.98
N VAL A 161 -3.78 -1.20 4.05
CA VAL A 161 -2.66 -0.28 3.86
C VAL A 161 -2.49 0.61 5.09
N GLU A 162 -3.57 1.19 5.59
CA GLU A 162 -3.58 2.06 6.78
C GLU A 162 -3.14 1.28 8.02
N ALA A 163 -3.68 0.08 8.25
CA ALA A 163 -3.26 -0.78 9.36
C ALA A 163 -1.79 -1.20 9.26
N GLU A 164 -1.21 -1.28 8.06
CA GLU A 164 0.22 -1.45 7.88
C GLU A 164 1.02 -0.18 8.21
N ARG A 165 0.57 0.98 7.74
CA ARG A 165 1.22 2.27 8.03
C ARG A 165 1.20 2.57 9.52
N ASP A 166 0.08 2.36 10.19
CA ASP A 166 -0.06 2.56 11.64
C ASP A 166 0.90 1.69 12.42
N ARG A 167 1.11 0.43 12.00
CA ARG A 167 2.13 -0.45 12.61
C ARG A 167 3.54 0.08 12.43
N ARG A 168 3.81 0.88 11.40
CA ARG A 168 5.14 1.50 11.14
C ARG A 168 5.35 2.82 11.89
N ILE A 169 4.28 3.47 12.34
CA ILE A 169 4.38 4.72 13.11
C ILE A 169 4.75 4.38 14.56
N LEU A 170 5.90 4.89 15.01
CA LEU A 170 6.26 4.85 16.42
C LEU A 170 5.50 5.95 17.16
N GLY A 171 4.40 5.59 17.82
CA GLY A 171 3.77 6.48 18.79
C GLY A 171 4.65 6.61 20.03
N VAL A 172 5.15 7.81 20.31
CA VAL A 172 6.00 8.11 21.48
C VAL A 172 5.31 9.13 22.37
N THR A 173 4.99 8.75 23.61
CA THR A 173 4.62 9.71 24.66
C THR A 173 5.82 9.92 25.58
N ALA A 174 6.26 11.17 25.71
CA ALA A 174 7.29 11.55 26.68
C ALA A 174 6.66 12.00 27.99
N HIS A 175 7.05 11.36 29.10
CA HIS A 175 6.74 11.84 30.44
C HIS A 175 8.02 12.40 31.07
N LEU A 176 7.98 13.67 31.48
CA LEU A 176 9.05 14.32 32.23
C LEU A 176 8.62 14.45 33.69
N ALA A 177 9.35 13.80 34.59
CA ALA A 177 9.19 14.00 36.03
C ALA A 177 10.49 14.55 36.59
N ALA A 178 10.40 15.66 37.32
CA ALA A 178 11.51 16.28 38.00
C ALA A 178 11.40 16.07 39.52
N ASP A 179 12.51 15.61 40.07
CA ASP A 179 12.90 15.58 41.46
C ASP A 179 12.55 16.64 42.50
N GLY A 180 12.55 17.89 42.03
CA GLY A 180 12.97 19.03 42.85
C GLY A 180 14.46 19.07 43.20
N GLN A 181 15.27 18.02 43.01
CA GLN A 181 16.73 17.99 43.30
C GLN A 181 17.60 17.98 42.04
N GLY A 182 17.02 18.26 40.87
CA GLY A 182 17.74 18.34 39.59
C GLY A 182 17.86 17.01 38.85
N ASN A 183 17.33 15.90 39.38
CA ASN A 183 17.20 14.68 38.59
C ASN A 183 15.89 14.72 37.78
N PHE A 184 15.97 14.27 36.52
CA PHE A 184 14.80 14.10 35.67
C PHE A 184 14.76 12.69 35.08
N GLN A 185 13.55 12.19 34.85
CA GLN A 185 13.34 10.95 34.10
C GLN A 185 12.51 11.23 32.86
N VAL A 186 12.93 10.65 31.73
CA VAL A 186 12.16 10.60 30.49
C VAL A 186 11.71 9.15 30.28
N ALA A 187 10.41 8.92 30.40
CA ALA A 187 9.81 7.66 30.00
C ALA A 187 9.19 7.81 28.60
N LEU A 188 9.58 6.94 27.68
CA LEU A 188 8.99 6.84 26.34
C LEU A 188 8.05 5.64 26.32
N GLN A 189 6.73 5.90 26.24
CA GLN A 189 5.77 4.83 26.01
C GLN A 189 5.61 4.62 24.50
N LEU A 190 5.94 3.42 24.05
CA LEU A 190 5.84 3.02 22.65
C LEU A 190 4.50 2.35 22.40
N ARG A 191 3.76 2.80 21.38
CA ARG A 191 2.50 2.15 21.01
C ARG A 191 2.68 0.90 20.14
N ASN A 192 3.76 0.84 19.33
CA ASN A 192 3.96 -0.21 18.33
C ASN A 192 5.37 -0.84 18.41
N ALA A 193 5.46 -2.14 18.11
CA ALA A 193 6.70 -2.92 18.15
C ALA A 193 7.46 -2.83 16.82
N VAL A 194 7.98 -1.65 16.51
CA VAL A 194 8.96 -1.47 15.42
C VAL A 194 10.33 -1.18 16.04
N PRO A 195 11.43 -1.77 15.53
CA PRO A 195 12.76 -1.33 15.92
C PRO A 195 12.95 0.15 15.62
N PHE A 196 13.45 0.91 16.58
CA PHE A 196 13.65 2.35 16.45
C PHE A 196 14.94 2.77 17.16
N GLN A 197 15.50 3.89 16.73
CA GLN A 197 16.65 4.51 17.39
C GLN A 197 16.20 5.83 18.02
N VAL A 198 16.58 6.04 19.28
CA VAL A 198 16.38 7.32 19.96
C VAL A 198 17.69 8.09 19.90
N LYS A 199 17.66 9.27 19.28
CA LYS A 199 18.72 10.27 19.40
C LYS A 199 18.20 11.39 20.31
N TYR A 200 18.95 11.75 21.34
CA TYR A 200 18.60 12.84 22.25
C TYR A 200 19.75 13.85 22.35
N LEU A 201 19.40 15.11 22.63
CA LEU A 201 20.34 16.21 22.81
C LEU A 201 19.99 16.92 24.12
N VAL A 202 21.00 17.23 24.94
CA VAL A 202 20.83 18.02 26.17
C VAL A 202 21.61 19.32 26.00
N THR A 203 20.89 20.45 26.06
CA THR A 203 21.44 21.80 25.92
C THR A 203 21.19 22.61 27.18
N GLU A 204 22.15 23.45 27.55
CA GLU A 204 21.95 24.51 28.54
C GLU A 204 21.05 25.62 27.99
N PRO A 205 20.45 26.47 28.85
CA PRO A 205 19.61 27.61 28.42
C PRO A 205 20.30 28.57 27.44
N ALA A 206 21.64 28.64 27.48
CA ALA A 206 22.46 29.44 26.57
C ALA A 206 22.71 28.76 25.20
N GLY A 207 22.16 27.56 24.96
CA GLY A 207 22.34 26.79 23.72
C GLY A 207 23.60 25.92 23.68
N ASN A 208 24.44 25.94 24.72
CA ASN A 208 25.65 25.13 24.79
C ASN A 208 25.30 23.64 25.01
N LEU A 209 25.98 22.75 24.28
CA LEU A 209 25.83 21.30 24.41
C LEU A 209 26.45 20.82 25.73
N VAL A 210 25.68 20.11 26.57
CA VAL A 210 26.12 19.78 27.94
C VAL A 210 26.92 18.47 28.02
N SER A 211 26.75 17.53 27.09
CA SER A 211 27.68 16.40 26.89
C SER A 211 27.35 15.58 25.64
N GLY A 212 28.39 15.05 24.98
CA GLY A 212 28.28 14.03 23.93
C GLY A 212 28.07 12.62 24.49
N LEU A 213 26.98 12.41 25.24
CA LEU A 213 26.58 11.05 25.66
C LEU A 213 26.00 10.30 24.45
N MET A 214 26.89 9.72 23.64
CA MET A 214 26.51 8.71 22.64
C MET A 214 26.20 7.40 23.38
N MET A 215 24.91 7.06 23.54
CA MET A 215 24.53 5.71 23.95
C MET A 215 24.59 4.77 22.75
N ALA A 216 25.18 3.58 22.93
CA ALA A 216 25.07 2.51 21.95
C ALA A 216 23.59 2.10 21.81
N PRO A 217 23.13 1.73 20.60
CA PRO A 217 21.74 1.32 20.37
C PRO A 217 21.36 0.17 21.31
N HIS A 218 20.40 0.41 22.20
CA HIS A 218 19.91 -0.62 23.10
C HIS A 218 18.74 -1.35 22.42
N PRO A 219 18.80 -2.68 22.24
CA PRO A 219 17.65 -3.44 21.75
C PRO A 219 16.51 -3.31 22.76
N VAL A 220 15.34 -2.90 22.28
CA VAL A 220 14.09 -2.87 23.05
C VAL A 220 13.38 -4.20 22.84
N ASP A 221 13.07 -4.91 23.93
CA ASP A 221 12.29 -6.17 23.91
C ASP A 221 10.98 -5.96 23.12
N PRO A 222 10.51 -6.95 22.31
CA PRO A 222 9.18 -6.94 21.68
C PRO A 222 8.00 -6.62 22.62
N LYS A 223 8.16 -6.70 23.95
CA LYS A 223 7.19 -6.23 24.96
C LYS A 223 7.26 -4.73 25.29
N GLY A 224 8.07 -3.95 24.57
CA GLY A 224 8.09 -2.48 24.63
C GLY A 224 8.72 -1.88 25.89
N LYS A 225 9.46 -2.66 26.69
CA LYS A 225 10.15 -2.15 27.89
C LYS A 225 11.65 -2.01 27.64
N ALA A 226 12.10 -0.78 27.51
CA ALA A 226 13.49 -0.40 27.76
C ALA A 226 13.51 0.58 28.93
N LEU A 227 13.98 0.11 30.10
CA LEU A 227 14.20 0.99 31.25
C LEU A 227 15.63 1.54 31.15
N ILE A 228 15.77 2.75 30.59
CA ILE A 228 17.06 3.44 30.57
C ILE A 228 17.20 4.19 31.90
N ARG A 229 18.02 3.66 32.81
CA ARG A 229 18.41 4.37 34.04
C ARG A 229 19.61 5.24 33.72
N PHE A 230 19.44 6.56 33.84
CA PHE A 230 20.56 7.49 33.82
C PHE A 230 21.31 7.38 35.15
N PRO A 231 22.62 7.08 35.17
CA PRO A 231 23.40 7.26 36.37
C PRO A 231 23.43 8.76 36.70
N SER A 232 23.21 9.09 37.97
CA SER A 232 23.61 10.40 38.52
C SER A 232 25.12 10.52 38.33
N GLN A 233 25.56 11.21 37.28
CA GLN A 233 26.95 11.64 37.15
C GLN A 233 26.98 13.15 37.25
N THR A 234 27.81 13.63 38.17
CA THR A 234 28.14 15.04 38.32
C THR A 234 28.74 15.54 37.01
N LEU A 235 27.99 16.40 36.33
CA LEU A 235 28.39 17.04 35.08
C LEU A 235 29.70 17.81 35.31
N LYS A 236 30.77 17.42 34.60
CA LYS A 236 31.97 18.26 34.48
C LYS A 236 31.84 19.05 33.18
N PRO A 237 32.04 20.38 33.21
CA PRO A 237 32.03 21.18 31.99
C PRO A 237 33.12 20.71 31.03
N LEU A 238 32.74 20.51 29.76
CA LEU A 238 33.67 20.27 28.67
C LEU A 238 34.47 21.57 28.43
N THR A 239 35.66 21.63 29.02
CA THR A 239 36.68 22.62 28.66
C THR A 239 37.48 22.07 27.50
N GLY A 240 37.00 22.34 26.28
CA GLY A 240 37.70 21.94 25.05
C GLY A 240 37.07 22.65 23.86
N GLY A 241 37.73 23.69 23.37
CA GLY A 241 37.29 24.48 22.22
C GLY A 241 37.17 23.62 20.96
N TYR A 242 36.07 23.80 20.24
CA TYR A 242 35.95 23.39 18.85
C TYR A 242 36.35 24.59 17.99
N GLU A 243 37.48 24.49 17.29
CA GLU A 243 37.74 25.31 16.10
C GLU A 243 36.94 24.72 14.93
N PHE A 244 36.36 25.63 14.13
CA PHE A 244 35.41 25.36 13.04
C PHE A 244 36.01 24.61 11.85
#